data_AF-W2PJB5-F1
#
_entry.id   AF-W2PJB5-F1
#
_cell.length_a   1.000
_cell.length_b   1.000
_cell.length_c   1.000
_cell.angle_alpha   90.00
_cell.angle_beta   90.00
_cell.angle_gamma   90.00
#
_symmetry.space_group_name_H-M   'P 1'
#
loop_
_entity.id
_entity.type
_entity.pdbx_description
1 polymer ?
#
loop_
_entity_poly.entity_id
_entity_poly.type
_entity_poly.pdbx_seq_one_letter_code
_entity_poly.pdbx_strand_id
1 'polypeptide(L)'
;MAFSLLLPVIWSFAIAVPEECVVENGFDYMGNDLFSLASVDALECCHQCQNFADAGCRAYSWTDYQGGTCWLKTGRGTIAVNANVKSGTISTFRFVETCVLEDGIDYEGNDIANVQANDAGECCSICEQVPGCRAFTFTKHGGGTCWLKSAKGNMVVDPGAVSSQTYVEEPTCGLEDGVEYVSNNIGSARANDRKECCTLCEAFGGCRAFSWSDYRGGTCWFKNRKDEVSWEAGVYSGQLLSNPAAPSCALELNVDYSGINIGNASSVNAYGCCSICMKKAGCVAFSWTDLNGGICYLKSEKGNARLSDRFMSSVV
;
A
#
# COMPACT_ATOMS: atom_id res chain seq x y z
N MET A 1 -11.29 69.31 -12.05
CA MET A 1 -11.88 68.39 -11.06
C MET A 1 -12.32 67.14 -11.82
N ALA A 2 -11.46 66.11 -11.85
CA ALA A 2 -11.76 64.85 -12.53
C ALA A 2 -12.20 63.84 -11.47
N PHE A 3 -13.45 63.38 -11.55
CA PHE A 3 -13.97 62.30 -10.71
C PHE A 3 -13.47 60.96 -11.26
N SER A 4 -12.65 60.26 -10.47
CA SER A 4 -12.22 58.90 -10.77
C SER A 4 -13.30 57.92 -10.28
N LEU A 5 -13.92 57.21 -11.22
CA LEU A 5 -14.85 56.11 -10.95
C LEU A 5 -14.04 54.84 -10.72
N LEU A 6 -14.02 54.34 -9.49
CA LEU A 6 -13.49 53.02 -9.15
C LEU A 6 -14.60 51.97 -9.36
N LEU A 7 -14.39 51.06 -10.31
CA LEU A 7 -15.19 49.86 -10.50
C LEU A 7 -14.88 48.83 -9.40
N PRO A 8 -15.89 48.12 -8.83
CA PRO A 8 -15.63 47.08 -7.85
C PRO A 8 -15.08 45.83 -8.54
N VAL A 9 -13.96 45.31 -8.01
CA VAL A 9 -13.38 44.02 -8.39
C VAL A 9 -14.29 42.91 -7.85
N ILE A 10 -14.97 42.21 -8.75
CA ILE A 10 -15.75 41.01 -8.41
C ILE A 10 -14.76 39.86 -8.20
N TRP A 11 -14.58 39.42 -6.96
CA TRP A 11 -13.88 38.18 -6.66
C TRP A 11 -14.76 37.00 -7.11
N SER A 12 -14.38 36.35 -8.21
CA SER A 12 -14.89 35.00 -8.53
C SER A 12 -14.23 34.03 -7.55
N PHE A 13 -14.99 33.57 -6.57
CA PHE A 13 -14.63 32.37 -5.83
C PHE A 13 -14.82 31.18 -6.77
N ALA A 14 -13.71 30.61 -7.25
CA ALA A 14 -13.75 29.27 -7.80
C ALA A 14 -14.23 28.33 -6.68
N ILE A 15 -15.37 27.69 -6.88
CA ILE A 15 -15.86 26.63 -6.00
C ILE A 15 -14.84 25.50 -6.11
N ALA A 16 -14.06 25.27 -5.06
CA ALA A 16 -13.28 24.05 -4.94
C ALA A 16 -14.26 22.87 -4.95
N VAL A 17 -14.11 21.97 -5.92
CA VAL A 17 -14.91 20.76 -6.04
C VAL A 17 -14.66 19.94 -4.77
N PRO A 18 -15.68 19.52 -4.01
CA PRO A 18 -15.46 18.82 -2.76
C PRO A 18 -14.79 17.47 -3.02
N GLU A 19 -13.78 17.22 -2.20
CA GLU A 19 -12.90 16.07 -2.10
C GLU A 19 -13.71 14.77 -1.95
N GLU A 20 -13.90 14.01 -3.04
CA GLU A 20 -14.83 12.86 -3.10
C GLU A 20 -14.37 11.66 -2.28
N CYS A 21 -15.19 11.23 -1.33
CA CYS A 21 -14.94 10.06 -0.49
C CYS A 21 -15.06 8.74 -1.25
N VAL A 22 -13.93 8.06 -1.45
CA VAL A 22 -13.91 6.68 -1.95
C VAL A 22 -14.40 5.73 -0.86
N VAL A 23 -15.47 4.99 -1.15
CA VAL A 23 -16.09 4.03 -0.24
C VAL A 23 -15.74 2.60 -0.69
N GLU A 24 -15.08 1.85 0.18
CA GLU A 24 -14.83 0.43 0.03
C GLU A 24 -16.06 -0.36 0.51
N ASN A 25 -16.80 -0.95 -0.44
CA ASN A 25 -17.97 -1.78 -0.12
C ASN A 25 -17.54 -3.20 0.27
N GLY A 26 -18.18 -3.75 1.30
CA GLY A 26 -17.98 -5.15 1.68
C GLY A 26 -16.74 -5.39 2.54
N PHE A 27 -16.16 -4.34 3.10
CA PHE A 27 -14.96 -4.39 3.94
C PHE A 27 -15.21 -3.70 5.27
N ASP A 28 -14.91 -4.41 6.35
CA ASP A 28 -14.90 -3.89 7.70
C ASP A 28 -13.47 -3.55 8.12
N TYR A 29 -13.25 -2.32 8.57
CA TYR A 29 -12.00 -1.92 9.19
C TYR A 29 -12.10 -2.25 10.67
N MET A 30 -11.42 -3.30 11.11
CA MET A 30 -11.56 -3.79 12.47
C MET A 30 -10.69 -3.00 13.45
N GLY A 31 -11.29 -2.67 14.59
CA GLY A 31 -10.63 -1.94 15.67
C GLY A 31 -10.25 -0.52 15.28
N ASN A 32 -9.24 0.03 15.98
CA ASN A 32 -8.82 1.42 15.84
C ASN A 32 -9.96 2.45 16.06
N ASP A 33 -11.03 2.06 16.73
CA ASP A 33 -12.20 2.91 16.97
C ASP A 33 -11.87 4.10 17.88
N LEU A 34 -12.28 5.28 17.46
CA LEU A 34 -12.34 6.49 18.27
C LEU A 34 -13.65 6.51 19.06
N PHE A 35 -14.77 6.50 18.34
CA PHE A 35 -16.14 6.45 18.85
C PHE A 35 -17.11 6.26 17.66
N SER A 36 -18.40 6.07 17.96
CA SER A 36 -19.46 5.93 16.95
C SER A 36 -20.51 7.02 17.06
N LEU A 37 -21.16 7.34 15.95
CA LEU A 37 -22.30 8.24 15.89
C LEU A 37 -23.33 7.79 14.85
N ALA A 38 -24.55 8.30 14.94
CA ALA A 38 -25.60 8.03 13.95
C ALA A 38 -25.22 8.64 12.59
N SER A 39 -25.44 7.89 11.52
CA SER A 39 -25.13 8.33 10.18
C SER A 39 -26.01 7.61 9.15
N VAL A 40 -26.55 8.37 8.21
CA VAL A 40 -27.54 7.86 7.25
C VAL A 40 -26.92 6.92 6.21
N ASP A 41 -25.67 7.15 5.82
CA ASP A 41 -24.94 6.35 4.85
C ASP A 41 -23.41 6.52 5.01
N ALA A 42 -22.65 5.78 4.20
CA ALA A 42 -21.20 5.79 4.23
C ALA A 42 -20.57 7.11 3.75
N LEU A 43 -21.28 7.88 2.91
CA LEU A 43 -20.79 9.15 2.41
C LEU A 43 -20.89 10.22 3.50
N GLU A 44 -22.01 10.27 4.22
CA GLU A 44 -22.14 11.10 5.40
C GLU A 44 -21.15 10.68 6.49
N CYS A 45 -20.93 9.38 6.69
CA CYS A 45 -19.91 8.88 7.61
C CYS A 45 -18.49 9.38 7.26
N CYS A 46 -18.19 9.51 5.96
CA CYS A 46 -16.93 10.11 5.53
C CYS A 46 -16.82 11.59 5.93
N HIS A 47 -17.85 12.40 5.62
CA HIS A 47 -17.87 13.82 6.00
C HIS A 47 -17.76 13.99 7.52
N GLN A 48 -18.44 13.12 8.28
CA GLN A 48 -18.29 13.06 9.73
C GLN A 48 -16.84 12.78 10.13
N CYS A 49 -16.18 11.80 9.53
CA CYS A 49 -14.77 11.56 9.81
C CYS A 49 -13.88 12.77 9.46
N GLN A 50 -14.12 13.43 8.33
CA GLN A 50 -13.40 14.67 7.95
C GLN A 50 -13.56 15.77 9.02
N ASN A 51 -14.78 15.95 9.54
CA ASN A 51 -15.04 16.90 10.63
C ASN A 51 -14.32 16.55 11.94
N PHE A 52 -14.00 15.27 12.15
CA PHE A 52 -13.23 14.78 13.29
C PHE A 52 -11.76 14.50 12.95
N ALA A 53 -11.24 15.04 11.84
CA ALA A 53 -9.83 14.87 11.46
C ALA A 53 -8.87 15.42 12.53
N ASP A 54 -9.18 16.57 13.14
CA ASP A 54 -8.37 17.15 14.23
C ASP A 54 -8.42 16.30 15.50
N ALA A 55 -9.49 15.54 15.70
CA ALA A 55 -9.61 14.54 16.77
C ALA A 55 -8.92 13.21 16.44
N GLY A 56 -8.26 13.12 15.29
CA GLY A 56 -7.49 11.95 14.85
C GLY A 56 -8.25 10.97 13.95
N CYS A 57 -9.45 11.30 13.46
CA CYS A 57 -10.13 10.41 12.51
C CYS A 57 -9.35 10.33 11.20
N ARG A 58 -9.06 9.13 10.72
CA ARG A 58 -8.39 8.88 9.43
C ARG A 58 -9.11 7.83 8.60
N ALA A 59 -9.95 7.03 9.23
CA ALA A 59 -10.76 6.01 8.58
C ALA A 59 -12.12 5.90 9.26
N TYR A 60 -13.06 5.23 8.59
CA TYR A 60 -14.37 4.95 9.13
C TYR A 60 -14.91 3.63 8.60
N SER A 61 -15.87 3.07 9.32
CA SER A 61 -16.75 1.99 8.84
C SER A 61 -18.18 2.38 9.11
N TRP A 62 -19.04 2.30 8.11
CA TRP A 62 -20.48 2.51 8.23
C TRP A 62 -21.22 1.18 8.17
N THR A 63 -22.23 1.04 9.01
CA THR A 63 -23.10 -0.16 9.12
C THR A 63 -24.56 0.27 9.26
N ASP A 64 -25.49 -0.65 8.98
CA ASP A 64 -26.93 -0.44 9.20
C ASP A 64 -27.37 -0.57 10.68
N TYR A 65 -26.42 -0.81 11.59
CA TYR A 65 -26.66 -0.93 13.02
C TYR A 65 -27.45 0.28 13.54
N GLN A 66 -28.51 0.01 14.31
CA GLN A 66 -29.43 1.03 14.86
C GLN A 66 -30.02 2.02 13.83
N GLY A 67 -30.20 1.58 12.58
CA GLY A 67 -30.71 2.44 11.50
C GLY A 67 -29.65 3.30 10.82
N GLY A 68 -28.37 3.03 11.10
CA GLY A 68 -27.23 3.71 10.50
C GLY A 68 -26.24 4.19 11.55
N THR A 69 -25.09 3.52 11.63
CA THR A 69 -24.01 3.87 12.57
C THR A 69 -22.70 4.02 11.82
N CYS A 70 -22.04 5.17 12.05
CA CYS A 70 -20.70 5.48 11.61
C CYS A 70 -19.71 5.23 12.75
N TRP A 71 -18.75 4.34 12.52
CA TRP A 71 -17.68 3.97 13.44
C TRP A 71 -16.40 4.69 13.02
N LEU A 72 -16.09 5.83 13.64
CA LEU A 72 -14.91 6.64 13.34
C LEU A 72 -13.64 6.02 13.91
N LYS A 73 -12.55 6.05 13.15
CA LYS A 73 -11.32 5.31 13.47
C LYS A 73 -10.07 6.15 13.29
N THR A 74 -9.06 5.87 14.12
CA THR A 74 -7.72 6.47 14.00
C THR A 74 -6.97 6.00 12.77
N GLY A 75 -7.39 4.90 12.15
CA GLY A 75 -6.77 4.35 10.95
C GLY A 75 -7.51 3.11 10.47
N ARG A 76 -7.09 2.62 9.30
CA ARG A 76 -7.70 1.49 8.58
C ARG A 76 -7.61 0.17 9.36
N GLY A 77 -6.43 -0.16 9.89
CA GLY A 77 -6.23 -1.39 10.68
C GLY A 77 -6.48 -2.69 9.92
N THR A 78 -6.77 -3.76 10.67
CA THR A 78 -7.10 -5.08 10.11
C THR A 78 -8.36 -5.00 9.27
N ILE A 79 -8.35 -5.61 8.09
CA ILE A 79 -9.51 -5.64 7.20
C ILE A 79 -10.17 -7.01 7.31
N ALA A 80 -11.49 -7.03 7.50
CA ALA A 80 -12.30 -8.23 7.35
C ALA A 80 -13.30 -8.08 6.20
N VAL A 81 -13.53 -9.17 5.47
CA VAL A 81 -14.59 -9.22 4.45
C VAL A 81 -15.94 -9.26 5.17
N ASN A 82 -16.78 -8.25 4.91
CA ASN A 82 -18.14 -8.18 5.42
C ASN A 82 -19.02 -7.35 4.49
N ALA A 83 -19.88 -8.03 3.71
CA ALA A 83 -20.74 -7.44 2.69
C ALA A 83 -21.68 -6.32 3.20
N ASN A 84 -21.95 -6.27 4.52
CA ASN A 84 -22.85 -5.29 5.12
C ASN A 84 -22.15 -4.02 5.61
N VAL A 85 -20.82 -3.95 5.50
CA VAL A 85 -20.01 -2.82 5.97
C VAL A 85 -19.47 -2.04 4.79
N LYS A 86 -19.46 -0.71 4.93
CA LYS A 86 -18.88 0.22 3.96
C LYS A 86 -17.83 1.05 4.66
N SER A 87 -16.57 0.90 4.27
CA SER A 87 -15.46 1.58 4.94
C SER A 87 -14.78 2.58 4.03
N GLY A 88 -13.94 3.45 4.58
CA GLY A 88 -13.20 4.41 3.79
C GLY A 88 -12.15 5.15 4.60
N THR A 89 -11.25 5.84 3.90
CA THR A 89 -10.22 6.71 4.48
C THR A 89 -10.38 8.14 3.97
N ILE A 90 -10.07 9.12 4.81
CA ILE A 90 -10.33 10.54 4.54
C ILE A 90 -9.09 11.34 4.13
N SER A 91 -8.08 10.69 3.54
CA SER A 91 -6.75 11.28 3.28
C SER A 91 -6.78 12.72 2.75
N THR A 92 -5.79 13.52 3.16
CA THR A 92 -5.59 14.94 2.78
C THR A 92 -5.00 15.11 1.37
N PHE A 93 -4.73 14.02 0.66
CA PHE A 93 -4.31 14.01 -0.73
C PHE A 93 -4.99 12.83 -1.42
N ARG A 94 -5.94 13.09 -2.31
CA ARG A 94 -6.52 12.04 -3.16
C ARG A 94 -5.91 12.04 -4.54
N PHE A 95 -5.46 10.86 -4.97
CA PHE A 95 -5.43 10.51 -6.38
C PHE A 95 -6.87 10.22 -6.81
N VAL A 96 -7.32 10.91 -7.86
CA VAL A 96 -8.71 10.85 -8.36
C VAL A 96 -8.97 9.55 -9.14
N GLU A 97 -7.92 8.77 -9.43
CA GLU A 97 -8.01 7.56 -10.25
C GLU A 97 -8.00 6.32 -9.36
N THR A 98 -9.15 5.64 -9.28
CA THR A 98 -9.15 4.22 -8.94
C THR A 98 -8.46 3.45 -10.06
N CYS A 99 -7.74 2.39 -9.71
CA CYS A 99 -7.07 1.52 -10.68
C CYS A 99 -6.00 2.17 -11.57
N VAL A 100 -5.00 2.84 -10.97
CA VAL A 100 -3.78 3.26 -11.70
C VAL A 100 -3.09 2.01 -12.28
N LEU A 101 -3.09 1.87 -13.60
CA LEU A 101 -2.57 0.68 -14.27
C LEU A 101 -1.03 0.66 -14.28
N GLU A 102 -0.46 -0.46 -13.85
CA GLU A 102 0.97 -0.77 -13.93
C GLU A 102 1.18 -1.76 -15.09
N ASP A 103 1.50 -1.23 -16.28
CA ASP A 103 1.82 -2.03 -17.47
C ASP A 103 3.12 -2.81 -17.32
N GLY A 104 3.12 -4.07 -17.76
CA GLY A 104 4.30 -4.92 -17.75
C GLY A 104 4.66 -5.47 -16.36
N ILE A 105 3.71 -5.42 -15.42
CA ILE A 105 3.92 -5.82 -14.03
C ILE A 105 2.88 -6.87 -13.65
N ASP A 106 3.35 -7.99 -13.11
CA ASP A 106 2.54 -8.98 -12.41
C ASP A 106 2.64 -8.74 -10.90
N TYR A 107 1.51 -8.85 -10.21
CA TYR A 107 1.45 -8.89 -8.75
C TYR A 107 1.33 -10.37 -8.35
N GLU A 108 2.41 -11.00 -7.89
CA GLU A 108 2.38 -12.43 -7.61
C GLU A 108 1.55 -12.78 -6.36
N GLY A 109 0.77 -13.85 -6.45
CA GLY A 109 0.02 -14.44 -5.35
C GLY A 109 -1.24 -13.66 -4.96
N ASN A 110 -1.77 -13.96 -3.76
CA ASN A 110 -3.00 -13.40 -3.22
C ASN A 110 -4.26 -13.60 -4.09
N ASP A 111 -4.25 -14.53 -5.04
CA ASP A 111 -5.40 -14.82 -5.90
C ASP A 111 -6.58 -15.36 -5.08
N ILE A 112 -7.72 -14.69 -5.20
CA ILE A 112 -8.98 -15.13 -4.59
C ILE A 112 -9.96 -15.69 -5.62
N ALA A 113 -9.83 -15.28 -6.88
CA ALA A 113 -10.62 -15.76 -7.99
C ALA A 113 -9.96 -15.37 -9.32
N ASN A 114 -10.43 -15.96 -10.42
CA ASN A 114 -10.13 -15.47 -11.75
C ASN A 114 -11.41 -15.44 -12.58
N VAL A 115 -11.51 -14.47 -13.48
CA VAL A 115 -12.64 -14.34 -14.40
C VAL A 115 -12.13 -13.91 -15.78
N GLN A 116 -12.95 -14.13 -16.82
CA GLN A 116 -12.65 -13.57 -18.13
C GLN A 116 -12.91 -12.06 -18.15
N ALA A 117 -12.01 -11.32 -18.78
CA ALA A 117 -12.14 -9.89 -19.03
C ALA A 117 -11.51 -9.57 -20.39
N ASN A 118 -12.03 -8.55 -21.08
CA ASN A 118 -11.55 -8.12 -22.38
C ASN A 118 -10.28 -7.28 -22.26
N ASP A 119 -10.15 -6.51 -21.19
CA ASP A 119 -8.99 -5.66 -20.90
C ASP A 119 -8.82 -5.39 -19.38
N ALA A 120 -7.75 -4.67 -19.04
CA ALA A 120 -7.44 -4.31 -17.66
C ALA A 120 -8.45 -3.33 -17.03
N GLY A 121 -9.14 -2.51 -17.84
CA GLY A 121 -10.18 -1.61 -17.37
C GLY A 121 -11.43 -2.39 -16.92
N GLU A 122 -11.84 -3.39 -17.70
CA GLU A 122 -12.91 -4.31 -17.27
C GLU A 122 -12.50 -5.09 -16.01
N CYS A 123 -11.24 -5.53 -15.93
CA CYS A 123 -10.71 -6.20 -14.75
C CYS A 123 -10.76 -5.32 -13.49
N CYS A 124 -10.47 -4.02 -13.62
CA CYS A 124 -10.70 -3.03 -12.56
C CYS A 124 -12.17 -2.99 -12.12
N SER A 125 -13.10 -2.80 -13.05
CA SER A 125 -14.54 -2.73 -12.74
C SER A 125 -15.07 -4.00 -12.08
N ILE A 126 -14.56 -5.17 -12.49
CA ILE A 126 -14.89 -6.45 -11.83
C ILE A 126 -14.36 -6.46 -10.40
N CYS A 127 -13.08 -6.12 -10.21
CA CYS A 127 -12.47 -6.15 -8.88
C CYS A 127 -13.15 -5.20 -7.90
N GLU A 128 -13.57 -4.01 -8.33
CA GLU A 128 -14.35 -3.07 -7.50
C GLU A 128 -15.71 -3.63 -7.03
N GLN A 129 -16.26 -4.62 -7.76
CA GLN A 129 -17.54 -5.26 -7.44
C GLN A 129 -17.40 -6.57 -6.67
N VAL A 130 -16.22 -7.17 -6.64
CA VAL A 130 -15.98 -8.47 -5.99
C VAL A 130 -15.56 -8.25 -4.54
N PRO A 131 -16.38 -8.67 -3.55
CA PRO A 131 -16.01 -8.56 -2.14
C PRO A 131 -14.69 -9.28 -1.88
N GLY A 132 -13.75 -8.59 -1.23
CA GLY A 132 -12.42 -9.14 -0.97
C GLY A 132 -11.37 -8.77 -2.01
N CYS A 133 -11.72 -8.29 -3.21
CA CYS A 133 -10.73 -7.91 -4.21
C CYS A 133 -10.14 -6.54 -3.92
N ARG A 134 -8.80 -6.43 -3.88
CA ARG A 134 -8.04 -5.20 -3.59
C ARG A 134 -7.04 -4.84 -4.68
N ALA A 135 -6.70 -5.82 -5.49
CA ALA A 135 -5.80 -5.68 -6.60
C ALA A 135 -6.17 -6.69 -7.68
N PHE A 136 -5.66 -6.48 -8.87
CA PHE A 136 -5.78 -7.46 -9.93
C PHE A 136 -4.50 -7.51 -10.75
N THR A 137 -4.36 -8.61 -11.48
CA THR A 137 -3.47 -8.70 -12.64
C THR A 137 -4.29 -9.19 -13.81
N PHE A 138 -4.29 -8.44 -14.90
CA PHE A 138 -4.86 -8.83 -16.18
C PHE A 138 -3.78 -9.43 -17.07
N THR A 139 -4.07 -10.56 -17.71
CA THR A 139 -3.17 -11.22 -18.67
C THR A 139 -3.95 -11.68 -19.90
N LYS A 140 -3.25 -11.95 -21.00
CA LYS A 140 -3.86 -12.53 -22.22
C LYS A 140 -4.13 -14.03 -22.13
N HIS A 141 -3.92 -14.64 -20.95
CA HIS A 141 -4.17 -16.06 -20.74
C HIS A 141 -5.63 -16.41 -21.09
N GLY A 142 -5.84 -17.51 -21.82
CA GLY A 142 -7.18 -17.99 -22.17
C GLY A 142 -8.02 -17.05 -23.05
N GLY A 143 -7.44 -16.00 -23.65
CA GLY A 143 -8.18 -14.97 -24.37
C GLY A 143 -8.40 -13.68 -23.59
N GLY A 144 -7.99 -13.64 -22.31
CA GLY A 144 -8.15 -12.49 -21.42
C GLY A 144 -8.59 -12.95 -20.04
N THR A 145 -7.67 -13.02 -19.09
CA THR A 145 -7.95 -13.46 -17.72
C THR A 145 -7.61 -12.35 -16.73
N CYS A 146 -8.60 -11.99 -15.92
CA CYS A 146 -8.49 -11.11 -14.78
C CYS A 146 -8.28 -11.94 -13.51
N TRP A 147 -7.07 -11.89 -12.96
CA TRP A 147 -6.69 -12.55 -11.71
C TRP A 147 -7.00 -11.60 -10.54
N LEU A 148 -8.11 -11.86 -9.86
CA LEU A 148 -8.61 -11.05 -8.74
C LEU A 148 -7.86 -11.40 -7.47
N LYS A 149 -7.35 -10.38 -6.76
CA LYS A 149 -6.43 -10.59 -5.64
C LYS A 149 -6.90 -9.90 -4.37
N SER A 150 -6.66 -10.54 -3.23
CA SER A 150 -6.96 -9.99 -1.92
C SER A 150 -5.99 -8.89 -1.46
N ALA A 151 -4.86 -8.69 -2.13
CA ALA A 151 -3.88 -7.63 -1.84
C ALA A 151 -2.91 -7.47 -3.02
N LYS A 152 -2.18 -6.35 -3.08
CA LYS A 152 -1.00 -6.22 -3.95
C LYS A 152 0.09 -7.15 -3.44
N GLY A 153 0.44 -8.13 -4.27
CA GLY A 153 1.53 -9.04 -3.99
C GLY A 153 2.91 -8.46 -4.31
N ASN A 154 3.88 -9.35 -4.33
CA ASN A 154 5.22 -9.05 -4.82
C ASN A 154 5.19 -8.68 -6.31
N MET A 155 5.98 -7.70 -6.73
CA MET A 155 6.00 -7.26 -8.13
C MET A 155 7.04 -8.04 -8.92
N VAL A 156 6.64 -8.53 -10.09
CA VAL A 156 7.51 -9.14 -11.10
C VAL A 156 7.30 -8.44 -12.43
N VAL A 157 8.37 -8.21 -13.17
CA VAL A 157 8.27 -7.68 -14.53
C VAL A 157 7.78 -8.80 -15.45
N ASP A 158 6.55 -8.64 -15.96
CA ASP A 158 5.95 -9.48 -16.99
C ASP A 158 5.33 -8.58 -18.08
N PRO A 159 5.95 -8.45 -19.26
CA PRO A 159 5.42 -7.64 -20.36
C PRO A 159 4.00 -8.04 -20.84
N GLY A 160 3.52 -9.24 -20.50
CA GLY A 160 2.19 -9.73 -20.82
C GLY A 160 1.11 -9.38 -19.79
N ALA A 161 1.49 -8.76 -18.67
CA ALA A 161 0.63 -8.47 -17.53
C ALA A 161 0.35 -6.96 -17.40
N VAL A 162 -0.84 -6.62 -16.91
CA VAL A 162 -1.21 -5.27 -16.47
C VAL A 162 -1.86 -5.39 -15.11
N SER A 163 -1.26 -4.79 -14.09
CA SER A 163 -1.76 -4.89 -12.72
C SER A 163 -2.28 -3.57 -12.20
N SER A 164 -3.11 -3.60 -11.17
CA SER A 164 -3.47 -2.40 -10.42
C SER A 164 -3.97 -2.73 -9.02
N GLN A 165 -3.84 -1.75 -8.12
CA GLN A 165 -4.58 -1.73 -6.86
C GLN A 165 -5.86 -0.93 -7.08
N THR A 166 -7.00 -1.55 -6.83
CA THR A 166 -8.31 -0.90 -7.02
C THR A 166 -8.58 0.15 -5.96
N TYR A 167 -8.02 -0.06 -4.76
CA TYR A 167 -8.09 0.88 -3.65
C TYR A 167 -6.68 1.32 -3.29
N VAL A 168 -6.48 2.62 -3.18
CA VAL A 168 -5.22 3.15 -2.64
C VAL A 168 -5.15 2.73 -1.18
N GLU A 169 -4.14 1.93 -0.84
CA GLU A 169 -3.84 1.66 0.57
C GLU A 169 -3.25 2.94 1.16
N GLU A 170 -4.15 3.83 1.60
CA GLU A 170 -3.79 5.02 2.34
C GLU A 170 -3.18 4.56 3.66
N PRO A 171 -1.87 4.73 3.83
CA PRO A 171 -1.19 4.31 5.03
C PRO A 171 -1.63 5.24 6.15
N THR A 172 -2.27 4.69 7.16
CA THR A 172 -2.89 5.48 8.23
C THR A 172 -2.26 5.19 9.59
N CYS A 173 -1.15 4.45 9.63
CA CYS A 173 -0.61 3.86 10.86
C CYS A 173 -1.65 3.07 11.69
N GLY A 174 -2.79 2.70 11.08
CA GLY A 174 -3.79 1.84 11.69
C GLY A 174 -3.18 0.49 11.99
N LEU A 175 -3.37 0.01 13.22
CA LEU A 175 -2.76 -1.23 13.66
C LEU A 175 -3.57 -2.42 13.15
N GLU A 176 -2.90 -3.30 12.42
CA GLU A 176 -3.35 -4.63 12.01
C GLU A 176 -3.01 -5.62 13.14
N ASP A 177 -4.02 -6.06 13.88
CA ASP A 177 -3.91 -7.02 14.98
C ASP A 177 -3.70 -8.44 14.46
N GLY A 178 -2.72 -9.14 15.02
CA GLY A 178 -2.39 -10.51 14.67
C GLY A 178 -1.72 -10.68 13.31
N VAL A 179 -1.23 -9.59 12.71
CA VAL A 179 -0.61 -9.59 11.38
C VAL A 179 0.86 -9.22 11.51
N GLU A 180 1.77 -10.10 11.11
CA GLU A 180 3.19 -9.79 10.86
C GLU A 180 3.38 -9.47 9.39
N TYR A 181 4.05 -8.35 9.08
CA TYR A 181 4.55 -8.11 7.74
C TYR A 181 5.86 -8.89 7.59
N VAL A 182 5.92 -9.86 6.68
CA VAL A 182 7.06 -10.78 6.66
C VAL A 182 8.29 -10.08 6.07
N SER A 183 9.47 -10.34 6.67
CA SER A 183 10.77 -9.88 6.17
C SER A 183 10.94 -8.35 6.10
N ASN A 184 11.80 -7.86 5.20
CA ASN A 184 12.00 -6.44 4.88
C ASN A 184 12.43 -5.52 6.04
N ASN A 185 12.94 -6.10 7.13
CA ASN A 185 13.40 -5.36 8.30
C ASN A 185 14.65 -4.54 7.97
N ILE A 186 14.56 -3.21 8.10
CA ILE A 186 15.66 -2.26 7.89
C ILE A 186 16.25 -1.75 9.20
N GLY A 187 15.62 -2.06 10.33
CA GLY A 187 16.05 -1.69 11.67
C GLY A 187 15.01 -2.04 12.71
N SER A 188 15.29 -1.67 13.96
CA SER A 188 14.34 -1.85 15.06
C SER A 188 14.58 -0.83 16.17
N ALA A 189 13.54 -0.53 16.95
CA ALA A 189 13.65 0.25 18.18
C ALA A 189 12.78 -0.35 19.28
N ARG A 190 13.07 0.02 20.54
CA ARG A 190 12.19 -0.29 21.67
C ARG A 190 10.97 0.62 21.63
N ALA A 191 9.82 0.05 21.97
CA ALA A 191 8.58 0.79 22.14
C ALA A 191 7.77 0.15 23.26
N ASN A 192 7.32 0.96 24.20
CA ASN A 192 6.55 0.48 25.34
C ASN A 192 5.09 0.19 24.95
N ASP A 193 4.61 0.86 23.91
CA ASP A 193 3.28 0.68 23.35
C ASP A 193 3.37 0.54 21.82
N ARG A 194 2.57 -0.35 21.24
CA ARG A 194 2.53 -0.59 19.79
C ARG A 194 2.21 0.65 18.96
N LYS A 195 1.45 1.62 19.48
CA LYS A 195 1.13 2.88 18.77
C LYS A 195 2.36 3.77 18.59
N GLU A 196 3.37 3.62 19.45
CA GLU A 196 4.63 4.36 19.36
C GLU A 196 5.42 4.01 18.08
N CYS A 197 5.21 2.80 17.53
CA CYS A 197 5.93 2.36 16.33
C CYS A 197 5.66 3.19 15.09
N CYS A 198 4.49 3.83 14.99
CA CYS A 198 4.20 4.74 13.89
C CYS A 198 5.18 5.91 13.88
N THR A 199 5.25 6.67 14.98
CA THR A 199 6.17 7.81 15.12
C THR A 199 7.63 7.40 15.03
N LEU A 200 7.98 6.22 15.56
CA LEU A 200 9.33 5.69 15.43
C LEU A 200 9.69 5.33 13.98
N CYS A 201 8.74 4.78 13.21
CA CYS A 201 8.91 4.52 11.79
C CYS A 201 9.02 5.83 10.99
N GLU A 202 8.18 6.82 11.27
CA GLU A 202 8.25 8.16 10.65
C GLU A 202 9.64 8.81 10.79
N ALA A 203 10.25 8.66 11.97
CA ALA A 203 11.58 9.18 12.25
C ALA A 203 12.72 8.31 11.66
N PHE A 204 12.44 7.06 11.29
CA PHE A 204 13.44 6.13 10.77
C PHE A 204 13.52 6.21 9.25
N GLY A 205 14.57 6.88 8.74
CA GLY A 205 14.79 7.05 7.30
C GLY A 205 14.66 5.75 6.51
N GLY A 206 13.75 5.74 5.53
CA GLY A 206 13.45 4.60 4.67
C GLY A 206 12.38 3.64 5.23
N CYS A 207 11.84 3.88 6.42
CA CYS A 207 10.71 3.10 6.95
C CYS A 207 9.41 3.48 6.24
N ARG A 208 8.65 2.47 5.84
CA ARG A 208 7.33 2.60 5.21
C ARG A 208 6.27 1.78 5.95
N ALA A 209 6.69 0.81 6.74
CA ALA A 209 5.84 -0.06 7.53
C ALA A 209 6.57 -0.55 8.78
N PHE A 210 5.86 -1.11 9.74
CA PHE A 210 6.45 -1.71 10.92
C PHE A 210 5.64 -2.91 11.40
N SER A 211 6.29 -3.75 12.20
CA SER A 211 5.61 -4.76 13.02
C SER A 211 6.11 -4.67 14.45
N TRP A 212 5.20 -4.57 15.40
CA TRP A 212 5.48 -4.57 16.83
C TRP A 212 5.22 -5.95 17.42
N SER A 213 6.05 -6.36 18.36
CA SER A 213 5.82 -7.54 19.20
C SER A 213 6.26 -7.24 20.64
N ASP A 214 5.84 -8.09 21.57
CA ASP A 214 6.27 -8.02 22.98
C ASP A 214 7.75 -8.42 23.18
N TYR A 215 8.47 -8.74 22.10
CA TYR A 215 9.86 -9.17 22.14
C TYR A 215 10.72 -8.26 23.01
N ARG A 216 11.33 -8.88 24.02
CA ARG A 216 12.15 -8.25 25.06
C ARG A 216 11.44 -7.12 25.85
N GLY A 217 10.11 -7.10 25.94
CA GLY A 217 9.34 -6.03 26.57
C GLY A 217 8.87 -4.93 25.60
N GLY A 218 8.73 -5.26 24.31
CA GLY A 218 8.25 -4.34 23.28
C GLY A 218 9.34 -3.94 22.30
N THR A 219 9.17 -4.30 21.02
CA THR A 219 10.10 -3.97 19.93
C THR A 219 9.31 -3.65 18.66
N CYS A 220 9.59 -2.51 18.05
CA CYS A 220 9.17 -2.18 16.69
C CYS A 220 10.24 -2.65 15.70
N TRP A 221 9.84 -3.45 14.73
CA TRP A 221 10.66 -3.84 13.59
C TRP A 221 10.29 -2.95 12.40
N PHE A 222 11.20 -2.07 12.00
CA PHE A 222 10.99 -1.12 10.90
C PHE A 222 11.20 -1.81 9.57
N LYS A 223 10.30 -1.56 8.64
CA LYS A 223 10.26 -2.19 7.33
C LYS A 223 10.13 -1.12 6.26
N ASN A 224 10.81 -1.32 5.14
CA ASN A 224 10.75 -0.39 4.02
C ASN A 224 9.63 -0.72 3.02
N ARG A 225 8.83 -1.78 3.24
CA ARG A 225 7.68 -2.18 2.41
C ARG A 225 6.82 -3.22 3.16
N LYS A 226 5.55 -3.33 2.78
CA LYS A 226 4.58 -4.36 3.22
C LYS A 226 4.36 -5.32 2.05
N ASP A 227 4.99 -6.49 2.08
CA ASP A 227 4.86 -7.49 1.01
C ASP A 227 3.92 -8.61 1.45
N GLU A 228 4.50 -9.80 1.64
CA GLU A 228 3.84 -10.94 2.24
C GLU A 228 3.50 -10.62 3.71
N VAL A 229 2.36 -11.12 4.15
CA VAL A 229 1.90 -11.04 5.53
C VAL A 229 1.63 -12.44 6.07
N SER A 230 1.79 -12.60 7.38
CA SER A 230 1.47 -13.85 8.07
C SER A 230 0.62 -13.56 9.31
N TRP A 231 -0.18 -14.54 9.71
CA TRP A 231 -1.00 -14.46 10.92
C TRP A 231 -0.17 -14.88 12.13
N GLU A 232 0.15 -13.92 12.99
CA GLU A 232 1.00 -14.12 14.16
C GLU A 232 0.35 -13.45 15.38
N ALA A 233 -0.15 -14.26 16.31
CA ALA A 233 -0.83 -13.76 17.50
C ALA A 233 0.12 -12.93 18.38
N GLY A 234 -0.34 -11.76 18.84
CA GLY A 234 0.47 -10.85 19.65
C GLY A 234 1.40 -9.92 18.86
N VAL A 235 1.40 -10.03 17.53
CA VAL A 235 2.04 -9.07 16.63
C VAL A 235 1.04 -8.02 16.17
N TYR A 236 1.49 -6.77 16.07
CA TYR A 236 0.70 -5.65 15.56
C TYR A 236 1.48 -4.91 14.49
N SER A 237 0.97 -4.87 13.26
CA SER A 237 1.65 -4.17 12.17
C SER A 237 0.95 -2.89 11.77
N GLY A 238 1.68 -1.98 11.15
CA GLY A 238 1.12 -0.74 10.64
C GLY A 238 1.90 -0.27 9.43
N GLN A 239 1.19 0.28 8.44
CA GLN A 239 1.81 0.88 7.26
C GLN A 239 1.68 2.40 7.33
N LEU A 240 2.80 3.08 7.10
CA LEU A 240 2.95 4.53 7.11
C LEU A 240 3.11 5.11 5.70
N LEU A 241 3.71 4.37 4.77
CA LEU A 241 3.85 4.76 3.37
C LEU A 241 3.48 3.56 2.49
N SER A 242 2.79 3.80 1.38
CA SER A 242 2.48 2.76 0.39
C SER A 242 3.78 2.17 -0.14
N ASN A 243 3.78 0.94 -0.65
CA ASN A 243 4.98 0.37 -1.27
C ASN A 243 5.49 1.26 -2.42
N PRO A 244 6.78 1.18 -2.76
CA PRO A 244 7.28 1.81 -3.98
C PRO A 244 6.44 1.39 -5.19
N ALA A 245 6.12 2.36 -6.04
CA ALA A 245 5.46 2.08 -7.32
C ALA A 245 6.43 1.37 -8.26
N ALA A 246 5.90 0.52 -9.14
CA ALA A 246 6.69 -0.06 -10.21
C ALA A 246 7.35 1.04 -11.07
N PRO A 247 8.56 0.80 -11.62
CA PRO A 247 9.30 -0.46 -11.62
C PRO A 247 10.21 -0.67 -10.39
N SER A 248 10.18 0.21 -9.38
CA SER A 248 11.01 0.05 -8.17
C SER A 248 10.62 -1.23 -7.42
N CYS A 249 11.59 -2.07 -7.07
CA CYS A 249 11.41 -3.40 -6.49
C CYS A 249 10.62 -4.43 -7.33
N ALA A 250 10.26 -4.14 -8.58
CA ALA A 250 9.73 -5.16 -9.49
C ALA A 250 10.89 -6.04 -9.97
N LEU A 251 10.84 -7.34 -9.71
CA LEU A 251 11.93 -8.24 -10.09
C LEU A 251 11.91 -8.53 -11.60
N GLU A 252 13.03 -8.28 -12.26
CA GLU A 252 13.37 -8.90 -13.54
C GLU A 252 13.95 -10.30 -13.25
N LEU A 253 13.18 -11.33 -13.61
CA LEU A 253 13.59 -12.72 -13.44
C LEU A 253 14.63 -13.12 -14.49
N ASN A 254 15.61 -13.93 -14.08
CA ASN A 254 16.68 -14.43 -14.96
C ASN A 254 17.50 -13.31 -15.63
N VAL A 255 17.77 -12.24 -14.88
CA VAL A 255 18.52 -11.07 -15.36
C VAL A 255 19.60 -10.70 -14.37
N ASP A 256 20.81 -10.49 -14.88
CA ASP A 256 21.92 -9.83 -14.18
C ASP A 256 22.12 -8.41 -14.73
N TYR A 257 22.35 -7.46 -13.85
CA TYR A 257 22.62 -6.07 -14.18
C TYR A 257 24.12 -5.81 -14.18
N SER A 258 24.66 -5.28 -15.28
CA SER A 258 26.11 -5.05 -15.39
C SER A 258 26.60 -3.77 -14.69
N GLY A 259 25.73 -3.06 -13.96
CA GLY A 259 26.08 -1.82 -13.26
C GLY A 259 27.18 -1.99 -12.21
N ILE A 260 27.82 -0.87 -11.85
CA ILE A 260 28.95 -0.82 -10.92
C ILE A 260 28.49 -1.23 -9.51
N ASN A 261 29.10 -2.28 -8.96
CA ASN A 261 28.84 -2.73 -7.60
C ASN A 261 29.45 -1.75 -6.58
N ILE A 262 28.65 -1.30 -5.63
CA ILE A 262 29.04 -0.43 -4.51
C ILE A 262 29.01 -1.15 -3.15
N GLY A 263 28.69 -2.43 -3.17
CA GLY A 263 28.67 -3.28 -1.98
C GLY A 263 27.96 -4.60 -2.23
N ASN A 264 28.01 -5.47 -1.23
CA ASN A 264 27.19 -6.68 -1.18
C ASN A 264 26.55 -6.83 0.21
N ALA A 265 25.49 -7.61 0.27
CA ALA A 265 24.81 -7.97 1.51
C ALA A 265 24.13 -9.33 1.37
N SER A 266 23.91 -10.02 2.49
CA SER A 266 23.14 -11.27 2.48
C SER A 266 21.65 -10.98 2.54
N SER A 267 20.87 -11.73 1.77
CA SER A 267 19.40 -11.76 1.84
C SER A 267 18.91 -13.12 1.38
N VAL A 268 18.00 -13.74 2.13
CA VAL A 268 17.48 -15.07 1.82
C VAL A 268 16.61 -15.12 0.56
N ASN A 269 16.14 -13.96 0.08
CA ASN A 269 15.40 -13.80 -1.16
C ASN A 269 15.75 -12.48 -1.85
N ALA A 270 15.40 -12.35 -3.13
CA ALA A 270 15.69 -11.16 -3.94
C ALA A 270 14.93 -9.90 -3.45
N TYR A 271 13.72 -10.04 -2.92
CA TYR A 271 12.92 -8.91 -2.45
C TYR A 271 13.58 -8.17 -1.27
N GLY A 272 14.26 -8.89 -0.37
CA GLY A 272 15.04 -8.28 0.71
C GLY A 272 16.23 -7.45 0.21
N CYS A 273 16.75 -7.71 -1.00
CA CYS A 273 17.77 -6.85 -1.60
C CYS A 273 17.26 -5.46 -1.95
N CYS A 274 15.97 -5.33 -2.28
CA CYS A 274 15.39 -4.02 -2.50
C CYS A 274 15.48 -3.18 -1.23
N SER A 275 15.14 -3.77 -0.07
CA SER A 275 15.25 -3.14 1.25
C SER A 275 16.66 -2.70 1.60
N ILE A 276 17.63 -3.58 1.34
CA ILE A 276 19.02 -3.27 1.60
C ILE A 276 19.50 -2.13 0.69
N CYS A 277 19.13 -2.16 -0.59
CA CYS A 277 19.50 -1.13 -1.55
C CYS A 277 18.88 0.24 -1.17
N MET A 278 17.59 0.31 -0.82
CA MET A 278 16.95 1.57 -0.40
C MET A 278 17.64 2.23 0.79
N LYS A 279 18.17 1.43 1.73
CA LYS A 279 18.91 1.93 2.88
C LYS A 279 20.34 2.37 2.53
N LYS A 280 20.92 1.80 1.47
CA LYS A 280 22.30 2.05 1.06
C LYS A 280 22.36 3.30 0.21
N ALA A 281 22.88 4.39 0.78
CA ALA A 281 23.15 5.62 0.04
C ALA A 281 23.92 5.34 -1.26
N GLY A 282 23.40 5.84 -2.38
CA GLY A 282 23.96 5.66 -3.72
C GLY A 282 23.59 4.34 -4.41
N CYS A 283 22.81 3.45 -3.79
CA CYS A 283 22.28 2.26 -4.46
C CYS A 283 21.01 2.61 -5.24
N VAL A 284 20.94 2.20 -6.50
CA VAL A 284 19.78 2.45 -7.39
C VAL A 284 19.30 1.18 -8.10
N ALA A 285 20.04 0.08 -7.93
CA ALA A 285 19.69 -1.22 -8.47
C ALA A 285 20.41 -2.33 -7.72
N PHE A 286 19.94 -3.56 -7.84
CA PHE A 286 20.64 -4.74 -7.34
C PHE A 286 20.50 -5.92 -8.29
N SER A 287 21.43 -6.88 -8.14
CA SER A 287 21.28 -8.24 -8.66
C SER A 287 21.45 -9.22 -7.52
N TRP A 288 20.49 -10.11 -7.33
CA TRP A 288 20.49 -11.14 -6.30
C TRP A 288 20.72 -12.52 -6.92
N THR A 289 21.45 -13.36 -6.20
CA THR A 289 21.63 -14.78 -6.51
C THR A 289 21.45 -15.60 -5.25
N ASP A 290 20.99 -16.84 -5.38
CA ASP A 290 20.76 -17.79 -4.29
C ASP A 290 22.05 -18.43 -3.75
N LEU A 291 23.19 -18.18 -4.39
CA LEU A 291 24.50 -18.68 -3.96
C LEU A 291 24.80 -18.33 -2.50
N ASN A 292 25.33 -19.31 -1.75
CA ASN A 292 25.72 -19.16 -0.33
C ASN A 292 24.59 -18.68 0.60
N GLY A 293 23.35 -19.07 0.33
CA GLY A 293 22.19 -18.66 1.14
C GLY A 293 21.63 -17.28 0.77
N GLY A 294 22.07 -16.73 -0.36
CA GLY A 294 21.52 -15.52 -0.95
C GLY A 294 22.39 -14.27 -0.75
N ILE A 295 22.81 -13.66 -1.85
CA ILE A 295 23.67 -12.48 -1.88
C ILE A 295 23.09 -11.42 -2.83
N CYS A 296 22.95 -10.19 -2.32
CA CYS A 296 22.63 -8.98 -3.06
C CYS A 296 23.93 -8.30 -3.52
N TYR A 297 24.10 -8.10 -4.82
CA TYR A 297 25.09 -7.18 -5.39
C TYR A 297 24.43 -5.81 -5.58
N LEU A 298 24.79 -4.86 -4.73
CA LEU A 298 24.20 -3.51 -4.70
C LEU A 298 24.93 -2.62 -5.70
N LYS A 299 24.19 -1.89 -6.54
CA LYS A 299 24.74 -1.17 -7.69
C LYS A 299 24.39 0.31 -7.67
N SER A 300 25.33 1.15 -8.12
CA SER A 300 25.10 2.60 -8.27
C SER A 300 24.37 3.00 -9.54
N GLU A 301 24.17 2.05 -10.45
CA GLU A 301 23.39 2.19 -11.68
C GLU A 301 22.87 0.82 -12.12
N LYS A 302 21.81 0.80 -12.96
CA LYS A 302 21.31 -0.44 -13.57
C LYS A 302 22.36 -1.06 -14.51
N GLY A 303 23.03 -0.25 -15.33
CA GLY A 303 23.87 -0.77 -16.42
C GLY A 303 23.05 -1.58 -17.44
N ASN A 304 23.70 -2.52 -18.14
CA ASN A 304 23.03 -3.37 -19.12
C ASN A 304 22.35 -4.57 -18.42
N ALA A 305 21.12 -4.88 -18.84
CA ALA A 305 20.45 -6.13 -18.47
C ALA A 305 20.97 -7.28 -19.34
N ARG A 306 21.43 -8.35 -18.70
CA ARG A 306 21.92 -9.57 -19.36
C ARG A 306 21.12 -10.76 -18.88
N LEU A 307 20.68 -11.61 -19.81
CA LEU A 307 20.02 -12.87 -19.46
C LEU A 307 20.96 -13.75 -18.64
N SER A 308 20.46 -14.24 -17.52
CA SER A 308 21.17 -15.12 -16.60
C SER A 308 20.19 -15.86 -15.70
N ASP A 309 20.16 -17.19 -15.80
CA ASP A 309 19.35 -18.08 -14.94
C ASP A 309 19.71 -18.05 -13.44
N ARG A 310 20.87 -17.48 -13.09
CA ARG A 310 21.37 -17.39 -11.70
C ARG A 310 20.98 -16.12 -10.95
N PHE A 311 20.46 -15.12 -11.66
CA PHE A 311 20.27 -13.79 -11.11
C PHE A 311 18.83 -13.31 -11.28
N MET A 312 18.34 -12.66 -10.25
CA MET A 312 17.13 -11.83 -10.28
C MET A 312 17.58 -10.39 -9.99
N SER A 313 17.09 -9.42 -10.74
CA SER A 313 17.54 -8.03 -10.58
C SER A 313 16.37 -7.07 -10.47
N SER A 314 16.60 -5.90 -9.89
CA SER A 314 15.60 -4.84 -9.85
C SER A 314 16.22 -3.47 -9.69
N VAL A 315 15.55 -2.46 -10.23
CA VAL A 315 15.84 -1.05 -9.95
C VAL A 315 15.17 -0.64 -8.64
N VAL A 316 15.71 0.38 -7.97
CA VAL A 316 15.28 0.82 -6.64
C VAL A 316 15.05 2.32 -6.63
#